data_AF-A0A417D3T0-F1
#
_entry.id   AF-A0A417D3T0-F1
#
_cell.length_a   1.000
_cell.length_b   1.000
_cell.length_c   1.000
_cell.angle_alpha   90.00
_cell.angle_beta   90.00
_cell.angle_gamma   90.00
#
_symmetry.space_group_name_H-M   'P 1'
#
loop_
_entity.id
_entity.type
_entity.pdbx_description
1 polymer ?
#
loop_
_entity_poly.entity_id
_entity_poly.type
_entity_poly.pdbx_seq_one_letter_code
_entity_poly.pdbx_strand_id
1 'polypeptide(L)'
;MDNRVIAAYQQLGFKLVVDPSVNYSGYFDARSRSITMKQIDDSVYHELGHFLAFIAGNADKTASFQSIFAAEKANVTAFNKAYVTQNASEYFAESVKDYILNNASLKSSRPQTYAAVQNALNQITDAQIAKIQKIYGAFWN
;
A
#
# COMPACT_ATOMS: atom_id res chain seq x y z
N MET A 1 -5.61 -0.81 -11.32
CA MET A 1 -4.40 -1.14 -10.53
C MET A 1 -3.29 -1.53 -11.49
N ASP A 2 -2.03 -1.25 -11.16
CA ASP A 2 -0.86 -1.64 -11.98
C ASP A 2 -0.73 -3.17 -12.06
N ASN A 3 -0.50 -3.71 -13.25
CA ASN A 3 -0.43 -5.17 -13.48
C ASN A 3 0.69 -5.84 -12.68
N ARG A 4 1.77 -5.13 -12.36
CA ARG A 4 2.88 -5.67 -11.55
C ARG A 4 2.43 -5.98 -10.12
N VAL A 5 1.58 -5.13 -9.55
CA VAL A 5 1.02 -5.32 -8.20
C VAL A 5 0.14 -6.56 -8.18
N ILE A 6 -0.75 -6.70 -9.17
CA ILE A 6 -1.67 -7.85 -9.26
C ILE A 6 -0.90 -9.15 -9.49
N ALA A 7 0.10 -9.15 -10.39
CA ALA A 7 0.93 -10.31 -10.65
C ALA A 7 1.71 -10.75 -9.41
N ALA A 8 2.34 -9.81 -8.69
CA ALA A 8 3.06 -10.12 -7.45
C ALA A 8 2.12 -10.67 -6.36
N TYR A 9 0.92 -10.09 -6.23
CA TYR A 9 -0.10 -10.53 -5.27
C TYR A 9 -0.49 -11.99 -5.52
N GLN A 10 -0.76 -12.34 -6.78
CA GLN A 10 -1.11 -13.70 -7.19
C GLN A 10 0.06 -14.67 -7.03
N GLN A 11 1.26 -14.29 -7.49
CA GLN A 11 2.46 -15.13 -7.47
C GLN A 11 2.86 -15.52 -6.05
N LEU A 12 2.72 -14.61 -5.08
CA LEU A 12 3.03 -14.86 -3.68
C LEU A 12 1.88 -15.56 -2.92
N GLY A 13 0.74 -15.79 -3.59
CA GLY A 13 -0.41 -16.49 -3.03
C GLY A 13 -1.20 -15.68 -2.00
N PHE A 14 -1.21 -14.34 -2.13
CA PHE A 14 -2.07 -13.50 -1.30
C PHE A 14 -3.55 -13.68 -1.68
N LYS A 15 -4.42 -13.56 -0.68
CA LYS A 15 -5.87 -13.80 -0.81
C LYS A 15 -6.68 -12.61 -0.35
N LEU A 16 -7.69 -12.25 -1.14
CA LEU A 16 -8.72 -11.32 -0.70
C LEU A 16 -9.81 -12.11 0.03
N VAL A 17 -10.08 -11.74 1.27
CA VAL A 17 -11.12 -12.35 2.13
C VAL A 17 -12.18 -11.30 2.39
N VAL A 18 -13.46 -11.69 2.32
CA VAL A 18 -14.57 -10.82 2.74
C VAL A 18 -15.18 -11.40 4.00
N ASP A 19 -15.10 -10.67 5.10
CA ASP A 19 -15.63 -11.06 6.41
C ASP A 19 -16.41 -9.89 7.02
N PRO A 20 -17.75 -9.88 6.90
CA PRO A 20 -18.59 -8.80 7.44
C PRO A 20 -18.57 -8.68 8.97
N SER A 21 -18.05 -9.69 9.69
CA SER A 21 -18.02 -9.71 11.16
C SER A 21 -16.92 -8.84 11.76
N VAL A 22 -15.93 -8.43 10.97
CA VAL A 22 -14.81 -7.61 11.43
C VAL A 22 -15.22 -6.15 11.73
N ASN A 23 -14.47 -5.51 12.62
CA ASN A 23 -14.73 -4.13 13.09
C ASN A 23 -13.93 -3.04 12.36
N TYR A 24 -13.18 -3.41 11.32
CA TYR A 24 -12.42 -2.52 10.44
C TYR A 24 -12.95 -2.61 9.01
N SER A 25 -12.65 -1.65 8.14
CA SER A 25 -13.09 -1.69 6.73
C SER A 25 -12.24 -2.65 5.88
N GLY A 26 -10.92 -2.61 6.09
CA GLY A 26 -9.92 -3.45 5.44
C GLY A 26 -8.76 -3.73 6.39
N TYR A 27 -8.01 -4.81 6.13
CA TYR A 27 -6.79 -5.14 6.86
C TYR A 27 -5.86 -6.00 6.01
N PHE A 28 -4.70 -5.44 5.66
CA PHE A 28 -3.57 -6.16 5.08
C PHE A 28 -2.75 -6.89 6.14
N ASP A 29 -2.51 -8.18 5.91
CA ASP A 29 -1.61 -9.00 6.71
C ASP A 29 -0.63 -9.78 5.82
N ALA A 30 0.64 -9.38 5.89
CA ALA A 30 1.72 -10.05 5.19
C ALA A 30 1.97 -11.47 5.70
N ARG A 31 1.67 -11.77 6.96
CA ARG A 31 1.95 -13.07 7.58
C ARG A 31 0.94 -14.13 7.14
N SER A 32 -0.34 -13.83 7.15
CA SER A 32 -1.39 -14.72 6.62
C SER A 32 -1.48 -14.71 5.10
N ARG A 33 -0.80 -13.76 4.43
CA ARG A 33 -0.96 -13.44 3.02
C ARG A 33 -2.40 -13.08 2.68
N SER A 34 -3.01 -12.16 3.43
CA SER A 34 -4.39 -11.77 3.16
C SER A 34 -4.60 -10.28 3.19
N ILE A 35 -5.58 -9.84 2.39
CA ILE A 35 -6.33 -8.63 2.63
C ILE A 35 -7.72 -9.06 3.08
N THR A 36 -8.12 -8.70 4.29
CA THR A 36 -9.47 -8.98 4.81
C THR A 36 -10.29 -7.70 4.72
N MET A 37 -11.39 -7.74 3.97
CA MET A 37 -12.32 -6.64 3.80
C MET A 37 -13.63 -6.95 4.53
N LYS A 38 -14.25 -5.95 5.17
CA LYS A 38 -15.61 -6.10 5.69
C LYS A 38 -16.63 -6.27 4.57
N GLN A 39 -16.43 -5.53 3.50
CA GLN A 39 -17.20 -5.56 2.26
C GLN A 39 -16.29 -5.09 1.13
N ILE A 40 -16.64 -5.39 -0.13
CA ILE A 40 -15.87 -4.90 -1.26
C ILE A 40 -16.26 -3.44 -1.55
N ASP A 41 -15.34 -2.52 -1.27
CA ASP A 41 -15.42 -1.11 -1.63
C ASP A 41 -14.00 -0.55 -1.91
N ASP A 42 -13.90 0.76 -2.17
CA ASP A 42 -12.65 1.43 -2.55
C ASP A 42 -11.54 1.35 -1.48
N SER A 43 -11.84 0.94 -0.24
CA SER A 43 -10.81 0.72 0.77
C SER A 43 -9.87 -0.44 0.41
N VAL A 44 -10.26 -1.34 -0.52
CA VAL A 44 -9.35 -2.37 -1.03
C VAL A 44 -8.07 -1.78 -1.65
N TYR A 45 -8.16 -0.58 -2.26
CA TYR A 45 -7.00 0.10 -2.85
C TYR A 45 -6.05 0.63 -1.79
N HIS A 46 -6.55 0.98 -0.60
CA HIS A 46 -5.75 1.35 0.55
C HIS A 46 -4.96 0.14 1.05
N GLU A 47 -5.62 -1.01 1.22
CA GLU A 47 -4.95 -2.26 1.64
C GLU A 47 -3.92 -2.74 0.62
N LEU A 48 -4.20 -2.55 -0.68
CA LEU A 48 -3.21 -2.80 -1.73
C LEU A 48 -2.03 -1.82 -1.66
N GLY A 49 -2.20 -0.64 -1.07
CA GLY A 49 -1.12 0.28 -0.75
C GLY A 49 -0.18 -0.25 0.33
N HIS A 50 -0.71 -0.86 1.40
CA HIS A 50 0.11 -1.58 2.38
C HIS A 50 0.85 -2.77 1.76
N PHE A 51 0.17 -3.53 0.89
CA PHE A 51 0.82 -4.59 0.12
C PHE A 51 1.95 -4.06 -0.78
N LEU A 52 1.72 -2.95 -1.50
CA LEU A 52 2.73 -2.31 -2.33
C LEU A 52 3.95 -1.88 -1.50
N ALA A 53 3.73 -1.24 -0.35
CA ALA A 53 4.80 -0.86 0.55
C ALA A 53 5.64 -2.06 0.99
N PHE A 54 4.97 -3.15 1.39
CA PHE A 54 5.61 -4.41 1.77
C PHE A 54 6.46 -5.00 0.65
N ILE A 55 5.88 -5.19 -0.55
CA ILE A 55 6.59 -5.84 -1.66
C ILE A 55 7.74 -4.98 -2.19
N ALA A 56 7.61 -3.66 -2.13
CA ALA A 56 8.67 -2.71 -2.46
C ALA A 56 9.76 -2.59 -1.37
N GLY A 57 9.79 -3.51 -0.39
CA GLY A 57 10.85 -3.58 0.63
C GLY A 57 10.60 -2.66 1.83
N ASN A 58 9.33 -2.47 2.21
CA ASN A 58 8.88 -1.51 3.23
C ASN A 58 9.19 -0.06 2.83
N ALA A 59 8.77 0.34 1.63
CA ALA A 59 9.02 1.67 1.06
C ALA A 59 8.55 2.81 1.98
N ASP A 60 7.42 2.60 2.65
CA ASP A 60 6.79 3.49 3.63
C ASP A 60 7.62 3.72 4.89
N LYS A 61 8.50 2.79 5.25
CA LYS A 61 9.33 2.86 6.46
C LYS A 61 10.70 3.50 6.21
N THR A 62 11.07 3.74 4.96
CA THR A 62 12.37 4.32 4.62
C THR A 62 12.50 5.75 5.14
N ALA A 63 13.70 6.15 5.56
CA ALA A 63 13.96 7.53 6.00
C ALA A 63 13.61 8.55 4.90
N SER A 64 13.84 8.20 3.63
CA SER A 64 13.46 9.04 2.49
C SER A 64 11.95 9.28 2.44
N PHE A 65 11.14 8.24 2.62
CA PHE A 65 9.70 8.39 2.58
C PHE A 65 9.15 9.11 3.83
N GLN A 66 9.74 8.88 5.00
CA GLN A 66 9.38 9.62 6.22
C GLN A 66 9.59 11.13 6.06
N SER A 67 10.66 11.55 5.38
CA SER A 67 10.89 12.97 5.05
C SER A 67 9.84 13.52 4.08
N ILE A 68 9.45 12.75 3.06
CA ILE A 68 8.37 13.12 2.12
C ILE A 68 7.03 13.26 2.87
N PHE A 69 6.70 12.29 3.72
CA PHE A 69 5.52 12.33 4.58
C PHE A 69 5.50 13.59 5.46
N ALA A 70 6.61 13.92 6.13
CA ALA A 70 6.69 15.11 6.96
C ALA A 70 6.47 16.41 6.16
N ALA A 71 6.98 16.47 4.93
CA ALA A 71 6.85 17.62 4.04
C ALA A 71 5.43 17.79 3.46
N GLU A 72 4.77 16.69 3.07
CA GLU A 72 3.55 16.75 2.25
C GLU A 72 2.26 16.37 2.99
N LYS A 73 2.31 15.79 4.20
CA LYS A 73 1.10 15.38 4.95
C LYS A 73 0.13 16.52 5.24
N ALA A 74 0.62 17.75 5.34
CA ALA A 74 -0.21 18.93 5.54
C ALA A 74 -1.15 19.19 4.36
N ASN A 75 -0.80 18.73 3.16
CA ASN A 75 -1.55 18.92 1.91
C ASN A 75 -2.63 17.85 1.69
N VAL A 76 -2.80 16.90 2.61
CA VAL A 76 -3.91 15.93 2.55
C VAL A 76 -5.24 16.66 2.74
N THR A 77 -6.17 16.43 1.82
CA THR A 77 -7.54 16.99 1.82
C THR A 77 -8.62 15.95 2.09
N ALA A 78 -8.25 14.68 2.32
CA ALA A 78 -9.18 13.61 2.64
C ALA A 78 -10.00 13.92 3.91
N PHE A 79 -11.27 13.50 3.93
CA PHE A 79 -12.17 13.72 5.07
C PHE A 79 -11.62 13.15 6.39
N ASN A 80 -10.99 11.98 6.32
CA ASN A 80 -10.36 11.28 7.45
C ASN A 80 -8.87 11.66 7.63
N LYS A 81 -8.49 12.92 7.38
CA LYS A 81 -7.09 13.39 7.43
C LYS A 81 -6.31 12.95 8.68
N ALA A 82 -6.96 12.95 9.85
CA ALA A 82 -6.31 12.53 11.10
C ALA A 82 -5.81 11.07 11.04
N TYR A 83 -6.61 10.18 10.47
CA TYR A 83 -6.25 8.78 10.24
C TYR A 83 -5.14 8.67 9.18
N VAL A 84 -5.35 9.29 8.01
CA VAL A 84 -4.40 9.24 6.88
C VAL A 84 -3.02 9.78 7.26
N THR A 85 -2.95 10.74 8.17
CA THR A 85 -1.68 11.38 8.57
C THR A 85 -1.17 10.92 9.94
N GLN A 86 -1.76 9.88 10.54
CA GLN A 86 -1.35 9.36 11.84
C GLN A 86 0.08 8.80 11.81
N ASN A 87 0.48 8.20 10.68
CA ASN A 87 1.84 7.71 10.45
C ASN A 87 2.12 7.66 8.93
N ALA A 88 3.38 7.38 8.57
CA ALA A 88 3.81 7.32 7.17
C ALA A 88 3.20 6.12 6.41
N SER A 89 2.91 5.01 7.09
CA SER A 89 2.34 3.80 6.48
C SER A 89 0.90 4.04 6.00
N GLU A 90 0.03 4.62 6.83
CA GLU A 90 -1.33 5.02 6.44
C GLU A 90 -1.32 6.07 5.33
N TYR A 91 -0.39 7.02 5.45
CA TYR A 91 -0.23 8.07 4.45
C TYR A 91 0.15 7.49 3.09
N PHE A 92 1.10 6.55 3.05
CA PHE A 92 1.48 5.86 1.83
C PHE A 92 0.30 5.07 1.26
N ALA A 93 -0.40 4.30 2.09
CA ALA A 93 -1.51 3.47 1.66
C ALA A 93 -2.67 4.29 1.06
N GLU A 94 -3.08 5.37 1.72
CA GLU A 94 -4.09 6.26 1.17
C GLU A 94 -3.58 6.97 -0.10
N SER A 95 -2.30 7.32 -0.17
CA SER A 95 -1.72 7.88 -1.39
C SER A 95 -1.70 6.91 -2.56
N VAL A 96 -1.58 5.59 -2.34
CA VAL A 96 -1.74 4.60 -3.41
C VAL A 96 -3.19 4.54 -3.89
N LYS A 97 -4.15 4.60 -2.98
CA LYS A 97 -5.58 4.72 -3.35
C LYS A 97 -5.85 5.99 -4.17
N ASP A 98 -5.32 7.14 -3.74
CA ASP A 98 -5.40 8.38 -4.50
C ASP A 98 -4.66 8.31 -5.83
N TYR A 99 -3.55 7.57 -5.92
CA TYR A 99 -2.85 7.37 -7.19
C TYR A 99 -3.74 6.63 -8.21
N ILE A 100 -4.61 5.74 -7.74
CA ILE A 100 -5.52 4.96 -8.58
C ILE A 100 -6.79 5.74 -8.92
N LEU A 101 -7.40 6.38 -7.92
CA LEU A 101 -8.73 7.01 -8.08
C LEU A 101 -8.65 8.50 -8.43
N ASN A 102 -7.61 9.19 -7.95
CA ASN A 102 -7.47 10.65 -7.97
C ASN A 102 -6.09 11.11 -8.49
N ASN A 103 -5.54 10.41 -9.50
CA ASN A 103 -4.13 10.52 -9.92
C ASN A 103 -3.64 11.96 -10.13
N ALA A 104 -4.42 12.78 -10.86
CA ALA A 104 -4.08 14.17 -11.15
C ALA A 104 -4.03 15.04 -9.87
N SER A 105 -4.95 14.82 -8.93
CA SER A 105 -5.00 15.54 -7.66
C SER A 105 -3.80 15.19 -6.78
N LEU A 106 -3.45 13.90 -6.68
CA LEU A 106 -2.25 13.47 -5.96
C LEU A 106 -0.98 14.11 -6.57
N LYS A 107 -0.83 14.03 -7.90
CA LYS A 107 0.32 14.58 -8.61
C LYS A 107 0.50 16.08 -8.40
N SER A 108 -0.61 16.83 -8.33
CA SER A 108 -0.59 18.28 -8.14
C SER A 108 -0.34 18.67 -6.68
N SER A 109 -0.99 18.01 -5.73
CA SER A 109 -0.95 18.40 -4.30
C SER A 109 0.23 17.83 -3.51
N ARG A 110 0.71 16.64 -3.88
CA ARG A 110 1.74 15.87 -3.17
C ARG A 110 2.70 15.21 -4.18
N PRO A 111 3.42 16.00 -5.00
CA PRO A 111 4.22 15.49 -6.10
C PRO A 111 5.37 14.56 -5.69
N GLN A 112 5.97 14.75 -4.51
CA GLN A 112 7.03 13.85 -4.03
C GLN A 112 6.45 12.50 -3.63
N THR A 113 5.27 12.49 -3.01
CA THR A 113 4.53 11.28 -2.68
C THR A 113 4.09 10.53 -3.94
N TYR A 114 3.61 11.25 -4.95
CA TYR A 114 3.32 10.67 -6.27
C TYR A 114 4.54 9.94 -6.85
N ALA A 115 5.71 10.60 -6.87
CA ALA A 115 6.95 10.00 -7.34
C ALA A 115 7.38 8.80 -6.49
N ALA A 116 7.18 8.85 -5.18
CA ALA A 116 7.46 7.72 -4.28
C ALA A 116 6.59 6.49 -4.59
N VAL A 117 5.30 6.68 -4.90
CA VAL A 117 4.41 5.58 -5.34
C VAL A 117 4.91 4.98 -6.66
N GLN A 118 5.28 5.82 -7.63
CA GLN A 118 5.87 5.33 -8.89
C GLN A 118 7.15 4.53 -8.67
N ASN A 119 8.03 5.03 -7.80
CA ASN A 119 9.27 4.33 -7.45
C ASN A 119 8.98 2.98 -6.80
N ALA A 120 8.01 2.89 -5.88
CA ALA A 120 7.61 1.63 -5.26
C ALA A 120 7.08 0.63 -6.30
N LEU A 121 6.24 1.08 -7.26
CA LEU A 121 5.77 0.24 -8.36
C LEU A 121 6.94 -0.30 -9.22
N ASN A 122 7.97 0.52 -9.43
CA ASN A 122 9.16 0.13 -10.18
C ASN A 122 10.09 -0.84 -9.41
N GLN A 123 9.94 -0.98 -8.09
CA GLN A 123 10.67 -1.97 -7.31
C GLN A 123 10.09 -3.40 -7.46
N ILE A 124 8.88 -3.54 -8.03
CA ILE A 124 8.27 -4.85 -8.26
C ILE A 124 8.97 -5.53 -9.44
N THR A 125 10.02 -6.25 -9.11
CA THR A 125 10.83 -7.05 -10.04
C THR A 125 10.85 -8.49 -9.57
N ASP A 126 11.14 -9.43 -10.47
CA ASP A 126 11.25 -10.86 -10.12
C ASP A 126 12.28 -11.09 -9.00
N ALA A 127 13.40 -10.36 -9.02
CA ALA A 127 14.42 -10.41 -7.98
C ALA A 127 13.89 -9.96 -6.61
N GLN A 128 13.08 -8.90 -6.58
CA GLN A 128 12.46 -8.41 -5.36
C GLN A 128 11.41 -9.40 -4.83
N ILE A 129 10.57 -9.97 -5.71
CA ILE A 129 9.60 -11.01 -5.34
C ILE A 129 10.31 -12.24 -4.79
N ALA A 130 11.38 -12.71 -5.44
CA ALA A 130 12.19 -13.83 -4.96
C ALA A 130 12.84 -13.54 -3.60
N LYS A 131 13.30 -12.30 -3.37
CA LYS A 131 13.83 -11.86 -2.07
C LYS A 131 12.76 -11.93 -0.98
N ILE A 132 11.55 -11.43 -1.27
CA ILE A 132 10.42 -11.50 -0.34
C ILE A 132 10.06 -12.95 -0.03
N GLN A 133 9.95 -13.81 -1.04
CA GLN A 133 9.70 -15.24 -0.86
C GLN A 133 10.78 -15.91 0.00
N LYS A 134 12.05 -15.55 -0.18
CA LYS A 134 13.16 -16.09 0.62
C LYS A 134 13.07 -15.70 2.09
N ILE A 135 12.67 -14.45 2.39
CA ILE A 135 12.59 -13.92 3.76
C ILE A 135 11.33 -14.45 4.45
N TYR A 136 10.19 -14.40 3.77
CA TYR A 136 8.88 -14.64 4.39
C TYR A 136 8.32 -16.03 4.14
N GLY A 137 8.85 -16.79 3.17
CA GLY A 137 8.32 -18.08 2.77
C GLY A 137 8.20 -19.09 3.91
N ALA A 138 9.12 -19.07 4.88
CA ALA A 138 9.07 -19.94 6.06
C ALA A 138 7.85 -19.67 6.98
N PHE A 139 7.28 -18.47 6.94
CA PHE A 139 6.07 -18.10 7.69
C PHE A 139 4.78 -18.39 6.91
N TRP A 140 4.89 -18.74 5.63
CA TRP A 140 3.78 -18.96 4.70
C TRP A 140 3.47 -20.44 4.43
N ASN A 141 4.02 -21.33 5.27
CA ASN A 141 3.75 -22.76 5.24
C ASN A 141 2.30 -23.08 5.63
#